data_AF-A0A538U5N3-F1
#
_entry.id   AF-A0A538U5N3-F1
#
_cell.length_a   1.000
_cell.length_b   1.000
_cell.length_c   1.000
_cell.angle_alpha   90.00
_cell.angle_beta   90.00
_cell.angle_gamma   90.00
#
_symmetry.space_group_name_H-M   'P 1'
#
loop_
_entity.id
_entity.type
_entity.pdbx_description
1 polymer ?
#
loop_
_entity_poly.entity_id
_entity_poly.type
_entity_poly.pdbx_seq_one_letter_code
_entity_poly.pdbx_strand_id
1 'polypeptide(L)'
;MLALPLVAMAQTSRVEGMSIQGDYIKDYTGIFTYTSGVSNVGNLVYGELGVATGGTPVDRSVGAVMGDWWEGRYGTWAIHMRQFTDPNFHTSEQFDIMWGKKFGTASLGLRLNRSFGQVELDNDPVGLGNISELKYDFTQFDPNLARNVMGFGVGVGFEMSPTMNVEANVLYQSRSFEVHDTTGATITEADGKSAFQLAARAWWQWQPNVMIVPVFKWYSYDLSTTTGPTAADNSLKGWQVGLAGNWTVGSNDLFVLGATFAQNKIEQEVDLFGAGFAVGNITETFTPQVFAALETHVNSWLTLR
;
A
#
# COMPACT_ATOMS: atom_id res chain seq x y z
N MET A 1 -5.38 7.39 -13.23
CA MET A 1 -4.12 8.13 -12.99
C MET A 1 -3.30 7.28 -12.01
N LEU A 2 -2.70 6.19 -12.52
CA LEU A 2 -2.10 5.07 -11.77
C LEU A 2 -1.53 5.55 -10.43
N ALA A 3 -1.86 4.88 -9.32
CA ALA A 3 -1.32 5.22 -8.02
C ALA A 3 0.13 4.73 -8.05
N LEU A 4 0.95 5.50 -8.76
CA LEU A 4 2.32 5.75 -8.40
C LEU A 4 2.27 5.86 -6.87
N PRO A 5 3.12 5.15 -6.12
CA PRO A 5 3.14 5.19 -4.66
C PRO A 5 3.24 6.61 -4.02
N LEU A 6 3.22 7.66 -4.84
CA LEU A 6 3.34 9.09 -4.53
C LEU A 6 2.06 9.91 -4.84
N VAL A 7 1.07 9.40 -5.57
CA VAL A 7 -0.22 10.12 -5.81
C VAL A 7 -1.29 9.59 -4.87
N ALA A 8 -1.05 9.80 -3.56
CA ALA A 8 -2.11 9.82 -2.55
C ALA A 8 -2.53 11.29 -2.34
N MET A 9 -3.77 11.61 -2.68
CA MET A 9 -4.35 12.93 -2.42
C MET A 9 -4.42 13.17 -0.91
N ALA A 10 -4.21 14.42 -0.51
CA ALA A 10 -3.79 14.80 0.83
C ALA A 10 -4.75 14.38 1.95
N GLN A 11 -4.38 13.35 2.70
CA GLN A 11 -4.77 13.10 4.09
C GLN A 11 -3.55 12.46 4.81
N THR A 12 -3.61 12.34 6.13
CA THR A 12 -2.67 11.71 7.09
C THR A 12 -1.72 10.61 6.57
N SER A 13 -2.09 9.91 5.50
CA SER A 13 -1.29 9.01 4.63
C SER A 13 0.15 9.42 4.24
N ARG A 14 0.55 10.70 4.30
CA ARG A 14 1.90 11.13 3.81
C ARG A 14 3.03 10.91 4.81
N VAL A 15 2.73 10.91 6.11
CA VAL A 15 3.66 10.46 7.16
C VAL A 15 3.61 8.93 7.29
N GLU A 16 2.47 8.32 6.92
CA GLU A 16 2.24 6.86 6.91
C GLU A 16 2.92 6.16 5.72
N GLY A 17 3.08 6.83 4.57
CA GLY A 17 3.72 6.31 3.36
C GLY A 17 5.23 6.04 3.49
N MET A 18 5.85 6.48 4.59
CA MET A 18 7.23 6.17 4.93
C MET A 18 7.36 5.22 6.14
N SER A 19 6.25 4.92 6.82
CA SER A 19 6.24 4.07 8.01
C SER A 19 7.34 4.48 9.01
N ILE A 20 7.56 5.79 9.19
CA ILE A 20 8.56 6.26 10.15
C ILE A 20 7.89 6.35 11.51
N GLN A 21 8.46 5.61 12.46
CA GLN A 21 8.03 5.54 13.85
C GLN A 21 8.11 6.94 14.48
N GLY A 22 7.00 7.66 14.51
CA GLY A 22 6.74 8.65 15.55
C GLY A 22 6.34 7.87 16.79
N ASP A 23 7.21 7.83 17.79
CA ASP A 23 7.01 7.01 18.97
C ASP A 23 5.65 7.30 19.62
N TYR A 24 5.00 6.26 20.16
CA TYR A 24 3.65 6.19 20.78
C TYR A 24 2.41 5.85 19.93
N ILE A 25 2.40 5.97 18.60
CA ILE A 25 1.43 5.21 17.78
C ILE A 25 2.19 4.04 17.18
N LYS A 26 1.93 2.84 17.72
CA LYS A 26 2.33 1.56 17.13
C LYS A 26 2.21 1.68 15.62
N ASP A 27 3.27 1.35 14.89
CA ASP A 27 3.40 1.46 13.43
C ASP A 27 2.40 0.55 12.70
N TYR A 28 1.12 0.86 12.87
CA TYR A 28 -0.02 0.08 12.43
C TYR A 28 -0.17 0.20 10.92
N THR A 29 0.18 1.34 10.33
CA THR A 29 0.19 1.53 8.88
C THR A 29 1.43 0.90 8.24
N GLY A 30 2.56 0.85 8.96
CA GLY A 30 3.75 0.16 8.48
C GLY A 30 3.63 -1.35 8.41
N ILE A 31 2.74 -2.02 9.16
CA ILE A 31 2.58 -3.48 9.08
C ILE A 31 2.20 -3.99 7.67
N PHE A 32 1.58 -3.13 6.85
CA PHE A 32 1.25 -3.45 5.47
C PHE A 32 2.49 -3.52 4.56
N THR A 33 3.56 -2.80 4.90
CA THR A 33 4.84 -2.83 4.17
C THR A 33 5.88 -3.70 4.87
N TYR A 34 5.92 -3.68 6.21
CA TYR A 34 6.87 -4.37 7.07
C TYR A 34 6.13 -5.34 7.98
N THR A 35 5.79 -6.51 7.45
CA THR A 35 4.93 -7.48 8.16
C THR A 35 5.54 -8.00 9.46
N SER A 36 6.86 -7.91 9.65
CA SER A 36 7.53 -8.21 10.93
C SER A 36 7.02 -7.34 12.07
N GLY A 37 6.60 -6.10 11.77
CA GLY A 37 6.07 -5.15 12.74
C GLY A 37 4.73 -5.57 13.36
N VAL A 38 4.00 -6.54 12.76
CA VAL A 38 2.74 -7.06 13.32
C VAL A 38 2.91 -7.55 14.75
N SER A 39 4.05 -8.16 15.10
CA SER A 39 4.30 -8.64 16.46
C SER A 39 4.47 -7.51 17.49
N ASN A 40 4.71 -6.28 17.03
CA ASN A 40 4.93 -5.11 17.88
C ASN A 40 3.65 -4.28 18.07
N VAL A 41 2.60 -4.59 17.30
CA VAL A 41 1.28 -3.96 17.46
C VAL A 41 0.48 -4.76 18.49
N GLY A 42 0.35 -4.23 19.71
CA GLY A 42 -0.57 -4.82 20.70
C GLY A 42 -2.05 -4.67 20.27
N ASN A 43 -2.97 -5.35 20.97
CA ASN A 43 -4.38 -5.47 20.58
C ASN A 43 -5.00 -4.13 20.15
N LEU A 44 -5.60 -4.12 18.96
CA LEU A 44 -6.21 -2.95 18.35
C LEU A 44 -7.43 -3.39 17.54
N VAL A 45 -8.51 -2.62 17.63
CA VAL A 45 -9.62 -2.68 16.67
C VAL A 45 -9.81 -1.27 16.16
N TYR A 46 -9.97 -1.13 14.86
CA TYR A 46 -10.16 0.16 14.20
C TYR A 46 -11.18 0.03 13.09
N GLY A 47 -11.80 1.15 12.78
CA GLY A 47 -12.67 1.31 11.63
C GLY A 47 -12.46 2.71 11.07
N GLU A 48 -12.31 2.78 9.75
CA GLU A 48 -12.25 4.03 9.00
C GLU A 48 -13.61 4.23 8.33
N LEU A 49 -14.24 5.35 8.63
CA LEU A 49 -15.59 5.67 8.15
C LEU A 49 -15.63 6.08 6.68
N GLY A 50 -14.47 6.24 6.06
CA GLY A 50 -14.32 6.68 4.69
C GLY A 50 -14.60 8.16 4.48
N VAL A 51 -14.46 8.62 3.24
CA VAL A 51 -14.75 9.99 2.81
C VAL A 51 -16.13 10.00 2.14
N ALA A 52 -17.01 10.92 2.54
CA ALA A 52 -18.32 11.09 1.94
C ALA A 52 -18.28 12.19 0.87
N THR A 53 -17.70 11.92 -0.29
CA THR A 53 -17.84 12.80 -1.46
C THR A 53 -19.07 12.37 -2.26
N GLY A 54 -20.23 13.01 -2.03
CA GLY A 54 -21.39 12.90 -2.93
C GLY A 54 -22.46 11.87 -2.58
N GLY A 55 -22.60 11.47 -1.31
CA GLY A 55 -23.77 10.72 -0.81
C GLY A 55 -23.57 9.20 -0.66
N THR A 56 -22.47 8.64 -1.16
CA THR A 56 -22.03 7.28 -0.87
C THR A 56 -20.69 7.32 -0.15
N PRO A 57 -20.55 6.73 1.06
CA PRO A 57 -19.25 6.60 1.72
C PRO A 57 -18.31 5.73 0.88
N VAL A 58 -17.15 6.29 0.50
CA VAL A 58 -16.05 5.60 -0.17
C VAL A 58 -14.87 5.42 0.78
N ASP A 59 -13.97 4.46 0.55
CA ASP A 59 -12.77 4.22 1.37
C ASP A 59 -13.03 3.79 2.82
N ARG A 60 -13.93 2.82 3.01
CA ARG A 60 -14.19 2.25 4.34
C ARG A 60 -13.20 1.14 4.62
N SER A 61 -12.71 1.09 5.84
CA SER A 61 -11.88 -0.03 6.28
C SER A 61 -12.24 -0.46 7.69
N VAL A 62 -12.04 -1.73 7.99
CA VAL A 62 -12.16 -2.27 9.34
C VAL A 62 -11.06 -3.29 9.53
N GLY A 63 -10.55 -3.39 10.74
CA GLY A 63 -9.68 -4.48 11.07
C GLY A 63 -9.38 -4.59 12.54
N ALA A 64 -8.68 -5.66 12.85
CA ALA A 64 -8.27 -6.00 14.18
C ALA A 64 -6.85 -6.56 14.16
N VAL A 65 -6.08 -6.21 15.18
CA VAL A 65 -4.81 -6.83 15.54
C VAL A 65 -4.98 -7.46 16.90
N MET A 66 -4.61 -8.73 17.02
CA MET A 66 -4.89 -9.61 18.15
C MET A 66 -3.61 -10.32 18.54
N GLY A 67 -2.90 -9.77 19.52
CA GLY A 67 -1.64 -10.28 20.07
C GLY A 67 -1.84 -11.32 21.17
N ASP A 68 -2.98 -11.27 21.87
CA ASP A 68 -3.23 -12.13 23.05
C ASP A 68 -4.05 -13.39 22.72
N TRP A 69 -4.27 -13.67 21.44
CA TRP A 69 -4.90 -14.92 21.03
C TRP A 69 -4.08 -16.11 21.51
N TRP A 70 -4.75 -17.06 22.17
CA TRP A 70 -4.12 -18.21 22.82
C TRP A 70 -2.97 -17.82 23.76
N GLU A 71 -3.19 -16.79 24.59
CA GLU A 71 -2.19 -16.28 25.55
C GLU A 71 -0.89 -15.81 24.86
N GLY A 72 -0.99 -15.38 23.59
CA GLY A 72 0.16 -14.94 22.78
C GLY A 72 1.09 -16.06 22.32
N ARG A 73 0.78 -17.33 22.62
CA ARG A 73 1.65 -18.48 22.28
C ARG A 73 1.87 -18.61 20.77
N TYR A 74 0.87 -18.25 19.98
CA TYR A 74 0.91 -18.32 18.52
C TYR A 74 1.21 -16.97 17.85
N GLY A 75 1.73 -15.98 18.59
CA GLY A 75 2.05 -14.67 18.04
C GLY A 75 0.82 -13.80 17.78
N THR A 76 1.04 -12.72 17.02
CA THR A 76 0.03 -11.70 16.74
C THR A 76 -0.61 -11.94 15.39
N TRP A 77 -1.93 -11.88 15.34
CA TRP A 77 -2.72 -11.98 14.11
C TRP A 77 -3.32 -10.62 13.77
N ALA A 78 -3.30 -10.25 12.50
CA ALA A 78 -4.02 -9.08 12.00
C ALA A 78 -4.96 -9.49 10.88
N ILE A 79 -6.21 -9.03 10.95
CA ILE A 79 -7.20 -9.19 9.91
C ILE A 79 -7.67 -7.81 9.51
N HIS A 80 -7.71 -7.56 8.21
CA HIS A 80 -8.11 -6.28 7.69
C HIS A 80 -8.94 -6.43 6.42
N MET A 81 -9.98 -5.62 6.35
CA MET A 81 -10.89 -5.54 5.21
C MET A 81 -10.97 -4.08 4.79
N ARG A 82 -10.79 -3.82 3.49
CA ARG A 82 -11.01 -2.50 2.90
C ARG A 82 -12.02 -2.60 1.78
N GLN A 83 -12.89 -1.62 1.73
CA GLN A 83 -13.59 -1.25 0.53
C GLN A 83 -12.90 0.01 0.01
N PHE A 84 -11.97 -0.17 -0.92
CA PHE A 84 -11.25 0.97 -1.47
C PHE A 84 -12.07 1.61 -2.59
N THR A 85 -11.87 2.90 -2.80
CA THR A 85 -12.17 3.65 -4.00
C THR A 85 -10.91 4.49 -4.22
N ASP A 86 -9.86 3.84 -4.75
CA ASP A 86 -8.58 4.49 -5.03
C ASP A 86 -8.80 5.86 -5.72
N PRO A 87 -7.90 6.86 -5.59
CA PRO A 87 -7.75 7.89 -6.62
C PRO A 87 -7.54 7.31 -8.04
N ASN A 88 -7.37 5.99 -8.16
CA ASN A 88 -7.50 5.12 -9.33
C ASN A 88 -8.74 4.23 -9.35
N PHE A 89 -9.86 4.73 -8.87
CA PHE A 89 -11.21 4.19 -9.00
C PHE A 89 -11.31 2.66 -8.90
N HIS A 90 -10.58 2.07 -7.94
CA HIS A 90 -10.58 0.64 -7.70
C HIS A 90 -11.64 0.36 -6.65
N THR A 91 -12.89 0.03 -7.03
CA THR A 91 -13.95 -0.32 -6.06
C THR A 91 -13.88 -1.79 -5.60
N SER A 92 -12.66 -2.32 -5.51
CA SER A 92 -12.41 -3.72 -5.14
C SER A 92 -12.51 -3.92 -3.63
N GLU A 93 -13.13 -5.03 -3.23
CA GLU A 93 -13.03 -5.52 -1.86
C GLU A 93 -11.64 -6.11 -1.65
N GLN A 94 -10.97 -5.66 -0.59
CA GLN A 94 -9.64 -6.14 -0.22
C GLN A 94 -9.68 -6.79 1.14
N PHE A 95 -8.92 -7.87 1.26
CA PHE A 95 -8.78 -8.66 2.47
C PHE A 95 -7.32 -8.99 2.70
N ASP A 96 -6.83 -8.65 3.88
CA ASP A 96 -5.49 -8.96 4.36
C ASP A 96 -5.57 -9.82 5.63
N ILE A 97 -4.86 -10.94 5.64
CA ILE A 97 -4.50 -11.66 6.87
C ILE A 97 -3.00 -11.51 7.05
N MET A 98 -2.59 -11.15 8.26
CA MET A 98 -1.19 -11.16 8.65
C MET A 98 -0.97 -11.93 9.93
N TRP A 99 0.23 -12.45 10.05
CA TRP A 99 0.70 -13.13 11.23
C TRP A 99 2.11 -12.67 11.53
N GLY A 100 2.41 -12.40 12.79
CA GLY A 100 3.75 -11.98 13.22
C GLY A 100 4.16 -12.62 14.53
N LYS A 101 5.43 -12.98 14.66
CA LYS A 101 5.99 -13.50 15.91
C LYS A 101 7.42 -13.02 16.14
N LYS A 102 7.69 -12.62 17.38
CA LYS A 102 9.03 -12.26 17.86
C LYS A 102 9.72 -13.48 18.48
N PHE A 103 10.99 -13.66 18.17
CA PHE A 103 11.88 -14.71 18.62
C PHE A 103 13.15 -14.08 19.19
N GLY A 104 13.10 -13.64 20.45
CA GLY A 104 14.21 -12.89 21.05
C GLY A 104 14.44 -11.57 20.32
N THR A 105 15.62 -11.41 19.71
CA THR A 105 16.00 -10.22 18.93
C THR A 105 15.53 -10.25 17.47
N ALA A 106 14.96 -11.35 17.00
CA ALA A 106 14.43 -11.47 15.65
C ALA A 106 12.89 -11.42 15.64
N SER A 107 12.29 -10.98 14.54
CA SER A 107 10.85 -11.05 14.30
C SER A 107 10.58 -11.55 12.88
N LEU A 108 9.51 -12.33 12.73
CA LEU A 108 9.02 -12.84 11.45
C LEU A 108 7.58 -12.40 11.27
N GLY A 109 7.24 -11.93 10.08
CA GLY A 109 5.89 -11.59 9.68
C GLY A 109 5.51 -12.21 8.35
N LEU A 110 4.29 -12.69 8.24
CA LEU A 110 3.68 -13.22 7.03
C LEU A 110 2.42 -12.44 6.71
N ARG A 111 2.13 -12.27 5.42
CA ARG A 111 0.91 -11.63 4.92
C ARG A 111 0.34 -12.42 3.76
N LEU A 112 -0.98 -12.59 3.76
CA LEU A 112 -1.78 -12.95 2.61
C LEU A 112 -2.68 -11.76 2.29
N ASN A 113 -2.64 -11.27 1.05
CA ASN A 113 -3.51 -10.19 0.60
C ASN A 113 -4.31 -10.63 -0.63
N ARG A 114 -5.60 -10.31 -0.63
CA ARG A 114 -6.50 -10.55 -1.76
C ARG A 114 -7.28 -9.28 -2.08
N SER A 115 -7.44 -9.00 -3.36
CA SER A 115 -8.32 -7.98 -3.91
C SER A 115 -9.21 -8.63 -4.95
N PHE A 116 -10.52 -8.39 -4.87
CA PHE A 116 -11.49 -8.86 -5.85
C PHE A 116 -12.44 -7.75 -6.27
N GLY A 117 -12.69 -7.64 -7.57
CA GLY A 117 -13.70 -6.81 -8.19
C GLY A 117 -14.23 -7.49 -9.45
N GLN A 118 -15.53 -7.35 -9.67
CA GLN A 118 -16.21 -7.78 -10.89
C GLN A 118 -17.27 -6.73 -11.23
N VAL A 119 -17.45 -6.49 -12.53
CA VAL A 119 -18.46 -5.59 -13.08
C VAL A 119 -19.16 -6.28 -14.22
N GLU A 120 -20.48 -6.19 -14.24
CA GLU A 120 -21.29 -6.60 -15.37
C GLU A 120 -21.95 -5.34 -15.96
N LEU A 121 -21.82 -5.19 -17.27
CA LEU A 121 -22.50 -4.14 -18.01
C LEU A 121 -23.63 -4.75 -18.83
N ASP A 122 -24.87 -4.40 -18.48
CA ASP A 122 -26.00 -4.68 -19.35
C ASP A 122 -26.03 -3.68 -20.51
N ASN A 123 -26.00 -4.22 -21.73
CA ASN A 123 -26.24 -3.47 -22.96
C ASN A 123 -27.71 -3.03 -23.03
N ASP A 124 -28.08 -1.92 -22.40
CA ASP A 124 -29.35 -1.25 -22.67
C ASP A 124 -29.18 -0.22 -23.79
N PRO A 125 -29.76 -0.45 -25.00
CA PRO A 125 -29.70 0.50 -26.10
C PRO A 125 -30.59 1.74 -25.89
N VAL A 126 -31.33 1.84 -24.78
CA VAL A 126 -32.33 2.90 -24.56
C VAL A 126 -32.17 3.59 -23.19
N GLY A 127 -30.94 3.82 -22.75
CA GLY A 127 -30.57 4.97 -21.90
C GLY A 127 -31.24 5.16 -20.53
N LEU A 128 -32.04 4.22 -20.01
CA LEU A 128 -32.69 4.29 -18.70
C LEU A 128 -32.99 2.87 -18.16
N GLY A 129 -31.95 2.08 -17.89
CA GLY A 129 -32.06 0.72 -17.34
C GLY A 129 -31.57 0.65 -15.89
N ASN A 130 -32.36 0.02 -15.02
CA ASN A 130 -32.10 -0.10 -13.59
C ASN A 130 -30.74 -0.77 -13.29
N ILE A 131 -29.81 0.00 -12.70
CA ILE A 131 -28.56 -0.49 -12.12
C ILE A 131 -28.91 -1.23 -10.83
N SER A 132 -29.05 -2.57 -10.87
CA SER A 132 -29.46 -3.34 -9.68
C SER A 132 -28.33 -3.77 -8.76
N GLU A 133 -27.06 -3.58 -9.10
CA GLU A 133 -25.96 -3.91 -8.19
C GLU A 133 -24.71 -3.07 -8.50
N LEU A 134 -24.00 -2.70 -7.44
CA LEU A 134 -22.92 -1.71 -7.33
C LEU A 134 -22.52 -0.93 -8.60
N LYS A 135 -22.95 0.33 -8.62
CA LYS A 135 -22.58 1.38 -9.59
C LYS A 135 -21.06 1.45 -9.82
N TYR A 136 -20.64 1.05 -11.02
CA TYR A 136 -19.35 1.39 -11.62
C TYR A 136 -19.50 2.59 -12.57
N ASP A 137 -18.46 3.41 -12.66
CA ASP A 137 -18.34 4.54 -13.59
C ASP A 137 -17.33 4.19 -14.69
N PHE A 138 -17.79 4.16 -15.94
CA PHE A 138 -17.00 3.89 -17.15
C PHE A 138 -16.19 5.10 -17.65
N THR A 139 -15.85 6.04 -16.76
CA THR A 139 -14.81 7.04 -17.05
C THR A 139 -13.38 6.47 -16.93
N GLN A 140 -13.21 5.19 -16.57
CA GLN A 140 -11.93 4.48 -16.67
C GLN A 140 -11.59 4.12 -18.13
N PHE A 141 -10.53 4.71 -18.66
CA PHE A 141 -10.08 4.49 -20.03
C PHE A 141 -9.35 3.14 -20.27
N ASP A 142 -8.98 2.37 -19.24
CA ASP A 142 -8.28 1.08 -19.43
C ASP A 142 -8.55 0.05 -18.29
N PRO A 143 -9.12 -1.14 -18.58
CA PRO A 143 -9.34 -2.23 -17.61
C PRO A 143 -8.04 -2.82 -17.03
N ASN A 144 -6.87 -2.56 -17.64
CA ASN A 144 -5.57 -2.98 -17.13
C ASN A 144 -5.22 -2.33 -15.77
N LEU A 145 -5.93 -1.27 -15.39
CA LEU A 145 -5.78 -0.61 -14.09
C LEU A 145 -6.65 -1.23 -12.99
N ALA A 146 -7.62 -2.07 -13.33
CA ALA A 146 -8.60 -2.68 -12.43
C ALA A 146 -8.32 -4.17 -12.17
N ARG A 147 -7.12 -4.51 -11.67
CA ARG A 147 -6.68 -5.91 -11.51
C ARG A 147 -7.05 -6.51 -10.15
N ASN A 148 -7.57 -7.74 -10.19
CA ASN A 148 -7.66 -8.61 -9.02
C ASN A 148 -6.25 -8.97 -8.55
N VAL A 149 -6.06 -9.05 -7.24
CA VAL A 149 -4.73 -9.30 -6.65
C VAL A 149 -4.81 -10.50 -5.72
N MET A 150 -3.82 -11.39 -5.81
CA MET A 150 -3.52 -12.38 -4.79
C MET A 150 -2.03 -12.28 -4.46
N GLY A 151 -1.69 -12.06 -3.20
CA GLY A 151 -0.29 -11.85 -2.82
C GLY A 151 0.09 -12.46 -1.49
N PHE A 152 1.39 -12.70 -1.38
CA PHE A 152 2.07 -13.30 -0.25
C PHE A 152 3.25 -12.43 0.13
N GLY A 153 3.29 -11.99 1.38
CA GLY A 153 4.36 -11.16 1.93
C GLY A 153 5.11 -11.87 3.05
N VAL A 154 6.42 -11.66 3.11
CA VAL A 154 7.29 -12.14 4.19
C VAL A 154 8.18 -10.99 4.65
N GLY A 155 8.23 -10.76 5.95
CA GLY A 155 9.01 -9.71 6.58
C GLY A 155 9.85 -10.27 7.72
N VAL A 156 11.05 -9.75 7.86
CA VAL A 156 11.98 -10.08 8.94
C VAL A 156 12.48 -8.81 9.59
N GLY A 157 12.57 -8.81 10.91
CA GLY A 157 13.14 -7.73 11.70
C GLY A 157 14.21 -8.22 12.65
N PHE A 158 15.25 -7.42 12.89
CA PHE A 158 16.36 -7.73 13.76
C PHE A 158 16.69 -6.54 14.65
N GLU A 159 16.76 -6.78 15.96
CA GLU A 159 17.39 -5.91 16.94
C GLU A 159 18.89 -6.22 16.92
N MET A 160 19.64 -5.48 16.10
CA MET A 160 21.06 -5.73 15.86
C MET A 160 21.93 -5.24 17.03
N SER A 161 21.50 -4.17 17.69
CA SER A 161 22.13 -3.63 18.90
C SER A 161 21.08 -2.84 19.70
N PRO A 162 21.40 -2.39 20.93
CA PRO A 162 20.51 -1.51 21.70
C PRO A 162 20.17 -0.19 20.98
N THR A 163 20.93 0.19 19.95
CA THR A 163 20.79 1.44 19.21
C THR A 163 20.41 1.21 17.74
N MET A 164 20.24 -0.03 17.28
CA MET A 164 19.97 -0.32 15.88
C MET A 164 18.99 -1.48 15.69
N ASN A 165 17.88 -1.16 15.02
CA ASN A 165 16.89 -2.11 14.56
C ASN A 165 16.79 -2.06 13.03
N VAL A 166 16.65 -3.21 12.39
CA VAL A 166 16.52 -3.30 10.92
C VAL A 166 15.33 -4.16 10.58
N GLU A 167 14.58 -3.76 9.56
CA GLU A 167 13.49 -4.55 9.00
C GLU A 167 13.57 -4.61 7.48
N ALA A 168 13.22 -5.78 6.94
CA ALA A 168 13.12 -6.01 5.52
C ALA A 168 11.86 -6.82 5.20
N ASN A 169 11.27 -6.59 4.05
CA ASN A 169 10.07 -7.25 3.58
C ASN A 169 10.13 -7.50 2.08
N VAL A 170 9.59 -8.64 1.67
CA VAL A 170 9.33 -9.00 0.29
C VAL A 170 7.86 -9.33 0.15
N LEU A 171 7.22 -8.78 -0.88
CA LEU A 171 5.84 -9.04 -1.24
C LEU A 171 5.79 -9.50 -2.68
N TYR A 172 5.23 -10.68 -2.89
CA TYR A 172 4.84 -11.21 -4.19
C TYR A 172 3.35 -11.02 -4.39
N GLN A 173 2.95 -10.65 -5.60
CA GLN A 173 1.56 -10.50 -6.01
C GLN A 173 1.37 -11.10 -7.42
N SER A 174 0.35 -11.92 -7.57
CA SER A 174 -0.27 -12.22 -8.86
C SER A 174 -1.38 -11.20 -9.10
N ARG A 175 -1.45 -10.66 -10.33
CA ARG A 175 -2.42 -9.63 -10.70
C ARG A 175 -3.14 -10.01 -11.99
N SER A 176 -4.44 -10.30 -11.91
CA SER A 176 -5.22 -10.77 -13.05
C SER A 176 -6.44 -9.90 -13.32
N PHE A 177 -6.87 -9.85 -14.58
CA PHE A 177 -8.17 -9.34 -15.00
C PHE A 177 -8.57 -10.07 -16.29
N GLU A 178 -9.86 -10.12 -16.56
CA GLU A 178 -10.42 -10.67 -17.78
C GLU A 178 -11.61 -9.80 -18.19
N VAL A 179 -11.73 -9.56 -19.50
CA VAL A 179 -12.86 -8.84 -20.10
C VAL A 179 -13.53 -9.78 -21.08
N HIS A 180 -14.81 -10.02 -20.87
CA HIS A 180 -15.65 -10.89 -21.69
C HIS A 180 -16.63 -10.05 -22.52
N ASP A 181 -16.93 -10.50 -23.73
CA ASP A 181 -18.03 -9.95 -24.53
C ASP A 181 -19.39 -10.51 -24.10
N THR A 182 -20.48 -10.04 -24.71
CA THR A 182 -21.85 -10.52 -24.42
C THR A 182 -22.10 -11.97 -24.79
N THR A 183 -21.19 -12.62 -25.53
CA THR A 183 -21.25 -14.04 -25.87
C THR A 183 -20.44 -14.91 -24.90
N GLY A 184 -19.73 -14.28 -23.96
CA GLY A 184 -18.82 -14.94 -23.02
C GLY A 184 -17.43 -15.22 -23.59
N ALA A 185 -17.06 -14.62 -24.72
CA ALA A 185 -15.72 -14.75 -25.28
C ALA A 185 -14.77 -13.71 -24.65
N THR A 186 -13.58 -14.16 -24.23
CA THR A 186 -12.53 -13.26 -23.71
C THR A 186 -12.03 -12.34 -24.83
N ILE A 187 -12.19 -11.04 -24.64
CA ILE A 187 -11.68 -10.00 -25.55
C ILE A 187 -10.25 -9.62 -25.17
N THR A 188 -10.05 -9.39 -23.86
CA THR A 188 -8.77 -8.96 -23.30
C THR A 188 -8.56 -9.61 -21.94
N GLU A 189 -7.33 -10.04 -21.66
CA GLU A 189 -6.94 -10.62 -20.38
C GLU A 189 -5.54 -10.18 -19.95
N ALA A 190 -5.29 -10.33 -18.66
CA ALA A 190 -3.96 -10.21 -18.08
C ALA A 190 -3.06 -11.36 -18.54
N ASP A 191 -1.88 -11.03 -19.08
CA ASP A 191 -0.79 -12.00 -19.27
C ASP A 191 0.35 -11.79 -18.25
N GLY A 192 0.36 -10.64 -17.57
CA GLY A 192 1.34 -10.34 -16.54
C GLY A 192 1.17 -11.20 -15.29
N LYS A 193 2.17 -12.03 -14.98
CA LYS A 193 2.07 -13.07 -13.93
C LYS A 193 2.63 -12.67 -12.58
N SER A 194 3.48 -11.64 -12.53
CA SER A 194 4.26 -11.38 -11.32
C SER A 194 4.46 -9.90 -11.02
N ALA A 195 4.16 -9.56 -9.78
CA ALA A 195 4.42 -8.27 -9.17
C ALA A 195 5.24 -8.51 -7.91
N PHE A 196 6.37 -7.82 -7.80
CA PHE A 196 7.27 -7.90 -6.66
C PHE A 196 7.44 -6.54 -6.02
N GLN A 197 7.52 -6.52 -4.71
CA GLN A 197 7.95 -5.37 -3.94
C GLN A 197 8.95 -5.83 -2.89
N LEU A 198 10.02 -5.06 -2.74
CA LEU A 198 10.99 -5.20 -1.66
C LEU A 198 11.02 -3.89 -0.90
N ALA A 199 10.99 -3.96 0.43
CA ALA A 199 11.12 -2.80 1.29
C ALA A 199 12.10 -3.10 2.42
N ALA A 200 12.91 -2.11 2.81
CA ALA A 200 13.80 -2.20 3.94
C ALA A 200 13.84 -0.86 4.69
N ARG A 201 14.07 -0.92 5.99
CA ARG A 201 14.30 0.26 6.84
C ARG A 201 15.22 -0.08 8.00
N ALA A 202 15.84 0.93 8.57
CA ALA A 202 16.57 0.80 9.81
C ALA A 202 16.20 1.95 10.75
N TRP A 203 16.22 1.70 12.05
CA TRP A 203 16.20 2.74 13.07
C TRP A 203 17.54 2.74 13.73
N TRP A 204 18.26 3.85 13.62
CA TRP A 204 19.58 4.01 14.16
C TRP A 204 19.62 5.19 15.11
N GLN A 205 19.80 4.92 16.40
CA GLN A 205 20.03 5.95 17.39
C GLN A 205 21.46 6.48 17.23
N TRP A 206 21.58 7.61 16.53
CA TRP A 206 22.86 8.25 16.25
C TRP A 206 23.38 9.07 17.45
N GLN A 207 22.46 9.72 18.17
CA GLN A 207 22.72 10.44 19.42
C GLN A 207 21.61 10.12 20.43
N PRO A 208 21.79 10.40 21.74
CA PRO A 208 20.77 10.10 22.74
C PRO A 208 19.39 10.67 22.42
N ASN A 209 19.34 11.83 21.77
CA ASN A 209 18.13 12.55 21.36
C ASN A 209 17.88 12.54 19.85
N VAL A 210 18.64 11.77 19.06
CA VAL A 210 18.50 11.73 17.60
C VAL A 210 18.49 10.30 17.08
N MET A 211 17.41 9.93 16.41
CA MET A 211 17.29 8.68 15.67
C MET A 211 17.19 8.97 14.18
N ILE A 212 17.95 8.23 13.38
CA ILE A 212 17.96 8.32 11.92
C ILE A 212 17.26 7.08 11.36
N VAL A 213 16.37 7.30 10.40
CA VAL A 213 15.57 6.25 9.77
C VAL A 213 15.76 6.28 8.26
N PRO A 214 16.77 5.56 7.72
CA PRO A 214 16.83 5.32 6.28
C PRO A 214 15.76 4.31 5.87
N VAL A 215 15.15 4.55 4.71
CA VAL A 215 14.12 3.70 4.11
C VAL A 215 14.48 3.45 2.65
N PHE A 216 14.28 2.21 2.20
CA PHE A 216 14.43 1.80 0.82
C PHE A 216 13.22 0.98 0.39
N LYS A 217 12.75 1.21 -0.82
CA LYS A 217 11.71 0.43 -1.46
C LYS A 217 12.02 0.24 -2.93
N TRP A 218 11.78 -0.94 -3.45
CA TRP A 218 11.84 -1.28 -4.86
C TRP A 218 10.59 -2.07 -5.23
N TYR A 219 10.13 -1.91 -6.46
CA TYR A 219 9.03 -2.69 -6.99
C TYR A 219 9.15 -2.91 -8.49
N SER A 220 8.55 -3.99 -8.94
CA SER A 220 8.39 -4.35 -10.34
C SER A 220 7.03 -4.97 -10.53
N TYR A 221 6.23 -4.39 -11.41
CA TYR A 221 4.91 -4.85 -11.78
C TYR A 221 4.90 -5.21 -13.24
N ASP A 222 4.53 -6.45 -13.52
CA ASP A 222 4.18 -6.91 -14.85
C ASP A 222 2.71 -6.54 -15.14
N LEU A 223 2.53 -5.70 -16.15
CA LEU A 223 1.24 -5.15 -16.59
C LEU A 223 0.89 -5.65 -18.00
N SER A 224 1.51 -6.75 -18.43
CA SER A 224 1.32 -7.31 -19.78
C SER A 224 -0.13 -7.80 -19.98
N THR A 225 -0.57 -7.71 -21.22
CA THR A 225 -1.97 -7.94 -21.62
C THR A 225 -2.04 -8.66 -22.95
N THR A 226 -3.03 -9.53 -23.09
CA THR A 226 -3.39 -10.16 -24.36
C THR A 226 -4.76 -9.65 -24.79
N THR A 227 -4.87 -9.15 -26.02
CA THR A 227 -6.14 -8.77 -26.65
C THR A 227 -6.31 -9.55 -27.94
N GLY A 228 -7.22 -10.53 -27.94
CA GLY A 228 -7.35 -11.51 -29.01
C GLY A 228 -6.01 -12.20 -29.33
N PRO A 229 -5.51 -12.16 -30.59
CA PRO A 229 -4.24 -12.79 -30.97
C PRO A 229 -3.00 -11.93 -30.65
N THR A 230 -3.18 -10.73 -30.09
CA THR A 230 -2.07 -9.78 -29.88
C THR A 230 -1.70 -9.75 -28.40
N ALA A 231 -0.42 -9.99 -28.10
CA ALA A 231 0.15 -9.75 -26.78
C ALA A 231 0.90 -8.41 -26.78
N ALA A 232 0.88 -7.72 -25.64
CA ALA A 232 1.66 -6.53 -25.42
C ALA A 232 2.34 -6.60 -24.04
N ASP A 233 3.66 -6.48 -24.05
CA ASP A 233 4.48 -6.52 -22.86
C ASP A 233 4.56 -5.12 -22.25
N ASN A 234 3.97 -4.96 -21.07
CA ASN A 234 4.03 -3.69 -20.34
C ASN A 234 4.55 -3.93 -18.93
N SER A 235 5.44 -3.05 -18.45
CA SER A 235 5.93 -3.16 -17.07
C SER A 235 6.11 -1.80 -16.40
N LEU A 236 5.92 -1.78 -15.08
CA LEU A 236 6.19 -0.65 -14.22
C LEU A 236 7.22 -1.06 -13.17
N LYS A 237 8.39 -0.45 -13.21
CA LYS A 237 9.47 -0.68 -12.24
C LYS A 237 9.77 0.63 -11.53
N GLY A 238 10.17 0.56 -10.28
CA GLY A 238 10.51 1.77 -9.56
C GLY A 238 11.28 1.51 -8.28
N TRP A 239 11.85 2.59 -7.77
CA TRP A 239 12.50 2.59 -6.47
C TRP A 239 12.20 3.90 -5.75
N GLN A 240 12.27 3.83 -4.43
CA GLN A 240 12.12 4.94 -3.52
C GLN A 240 13.16 4.81 -2.43
N VAL A 241 13.84 5.91 -2.13
CA VAL A 241 14.70 6.02 -0.95
C VAL A 241 14.23 7.18 -0.10
N GLY A 242 14.38 7.03 1.20
CA GLY A 242 14.02 8.05 2.17
C GLY A 242 15.04 8.12 3.28
N LEU A 243 15.14 9.30 3.88
CA LEU A 243 15.86 9.52 5.11
C LEU A 243 15.03 10.42 6.00
N ALA A 244 14.85 10.02 7.25
CA ALA A 244 14.27 10.88 8.26
C ALA A 244 15.14 10.93 9.51
N GLY A 245 15.04 12.04 10.21
CA GLY A 245 15.53 12.19 11.57
C GLY A 245 14.35 12.41 12.52
N ASN A 246 14.49 11.83 13.70
CA ASN A 246 13.60 11.98 14.82
C ASN A 246 14.42 12.61 15.95
N TRP A 247 14.07 13.83 16.35
CA TRP A 247 14.72 14.58 17.40
C TRP A 247 13.81 14.68 18.61
N THR A 248 14.28 14.20 19.76
CA THR A 248 13.62 14.50 21.03
C THR A 248 13.89 15.96 21.38
N VAL A 249 12.82 16.75 21.46
CA VAL A 249 12.86 18.17 21.81
C VAL A 249 12.32 18.33 23.22
N GLY A 250 13.17 18.74 24.16
CA GLY A 250 12.79 18.80 25.58
C GLY A 250 12.58 17.41 26.18
N SER A 251 11.71 17.32 27.20
CA SER A 251 11.51 16.06 27.95
C SER A 251 10.53 15.10 27.27
N ASN A 252 9.58 15.59 26.48
CA ASN A 252 8.50 14.77 25.92
C ASN A 252 8.13 15.11 24.47
N ASP A 253 8.67 16.16 23.84
CA ASP A 253 8.26 16.52 22.48
C ASP A 253 9.15 15.83 21.45
N LEU A 254 8.58 15.56 20.27
CA LEU A 254 9.26 14.89 19.18
C LEU A 254 9.14 15.71 17.90
N PHE A 255 10.27 16.06 17.31
CA PHE A 255 10.33 16.65 16.00
C PHE A 255 10.79 15.60 14.99
N VAL A 256 10.06 15.47 13.88
CA VAL A 256 10.41 14.58 12.78
C VAL A 256 10.58 15.42 11.52
N LEU A 257 11.67 15.20 10.80
CA LEU A 257 11.92 15.79 9.49
C LEU A 257 12.51 14.72 8.58
N GLY A 258 12.01 14.62 7.36
CA GLY A 258 12.60 13.72 6.39
C GLY A 258 12.36 14.16 4.95
N ALA A 259 13.04 13.45 4.07
CA ALA A 259 12.93 13.61 2.63
C ALA A 259 12.88 12.26 1.93
N THR A 260 12.15 12.20 0.82
CA THR A 260 12.10 11.04 -0.07
C THR A 260 12.42 11.42 -1.50
N PHE A 261 12.99 10.46 -2.20
CA PHE A 261 13.30 10.51 -3.61
C PHE A 261 12.79 9.22 -4.23
N ALA A 262 12.21 9.32 -5.41
CA ALA A 262 11.69 8.16 -6.10
C ALA A 262 11.83 8.32 -7.61
N GLN A 263 11.90 7.19 -8.28
CA GLN A 263 11.91 7.12 -9.73
C GLN A 263 11.06 5.94 -10.18
N ASN A 264 10.28 6.18 -11.22
CA ASN A 264 9.49 5.18 -11.93
C ASN A 264 10.01 5.03 -13.35
N LYS A 265 9.98 3.81 -13.84
CA LYS A 265 10.22 3.45 -15.21
C LYS A 265 9.03 2.63 -15.70
N ILE A 266 8.41 3.11 -16.78
CA ILE A 266 7.32 2.46 -17.46
C ILE A 266 7.85 2.00 -18.81
N GLU A 267 7.72 0.71 -19.09
CA GLU A 267 8.04 0.10 -20.37
C GLU A 267 6.69 -0.26 -21.01
N GLN A 268 6.35 0.38 -22.14
CA GLN A 268 5.05 0.22 -22.78
C GLN A 268 5.21 -0.19 -24.24
N GLU A 269 4.57 -1.30 -24.63
CA GLU A 269 4.39 -1.69 -26.04
C GLU A 269 3.06 -1.18 -26.61
N VAL A 270 2.09 -0.90 -25.74
CA VAL A 270 0.80 -0.27 -26.08
C VAL A 270 0.50 0.85 -25.09
N ASP A 271 -0.25 1.85 -25.53
CA ASP A 271 -0.65 2.98 -24.68
C ASP A 271 -1.67 2.54 -23.62
N LEU A 272 -1.16 2.13 -22.45
CA LEU A 272 -1.91 1.70 -21.27
C LEU A 272 -2.85 2.76 -20.67
N PHE A 273 -2.75 4.02 -21.13
CA PHE A 273 -3.50 5.12 -20.55
C PHE A 273 -4.49 5.73 -21.52
N GLY A 274 -4.52 5.25 -22.77
CA GLY A 274 -5.37 5.80 -23.84
C GLY A 274 -5.20 7.32 -24.01
N ALA A 275 -4.06 7.86 -23.59
CA ALA A 275 -3.82 9.29 -23.44
C ALA A 275 -2.87 9.83 -24.52
N GLY A 276 -2.54 9.02 -25.53
CA GLY A 276 -1.65 9.37 -26.63
C GLY A 276 -0.19 9.42 -26.20
N PHE A 277 0.19 8.72 -25.13
CA PHE A 277 1.60 8.64 -24.74
C PHE A 277 2.38 7.80 -25.75
N ALA A 278 3.65 8.15 -25.96
CA ALA A 278 4.50 7.43 -26.88
C ALA A 278 4.77 6.01 -26.34
N VAL A 279 4.44 5.00 -27.14
CA VAL A 279 4.91 3.62 -26.98
C VAL A 279 6.43 3.65 -26.83
N GLY A 280 6.95 3.03 -25.77
CA GLY A 280 8.38 3.03 -25.45
C GLY A 280 8.68 3.09 -23.95
N ASN A 281 9.89 3.57 -23.63
CA ASN A 281 10.37 3.67 -22.26
C ASN A 281 10.16 5.09 -21.72
N ILE A 282 9.33 5.22 -20.69
CA ILE A 282 9.10 6.47 -19.97
C ILE A 282 9.78 6.36 -18.61
N THR A 283 10.64 7.32 -18.28
CA THR A 283 11.27 7.41 -16.95
C THR A 283 10.78 8.68 -16.27
N GLU A 284 10.11 8.53 -15.14
CA GLU A 284 9.64 9.63 -14.30
C GLU A 284 10.50 9.72 -13.06
N THR A 285 11.16 10.86 -12.86
CA THR A 285 11.89 11.16 -11.63
C THR A 285 11.12 12.20 -10.85
N PHE A 286 10.79 11.89 -9.60
CA PHE A 286 10.02 12.80 -8.76
C PHE A 286 10.95 13.80 -8.09
N THR A 287 10.47 15.05 -7.96
CA THR A 287 11.13 16.02 -7.09
C THR A 287 11.15 15.52 -5.66
N PRO A 288 12.18 15.86 -4.88
CA PRO A 288 12.28 15.38 -3.51
C PRO A 288 11.07 15.85 -2.71
N GLN A 289 10.41 14.94 -2.02
CA GLN A 289 9.31 15.30 -1.13
C GLN A 289 9.87 15.46 0.27
N VAL A 290 9.64 16.62 0.87
CA VAL A 290 10.06 16.93 2.24
C VAL A 290 8.82 16.99 3.11
N PHE A 291 8.90 16.39 4.29
CA PHE A 291 7.83 16.40 5.29
C PHE A 291 8.43 16.68 6.66
N ALA A 292 7.63 17.32 7.51
CA ALA A 292 7.96 17.54 8.90
C ALA A 292 6.71 17.29 9.75
N ALA A 293 6.93 16.79 10.96
CA ALA A 293 5.90 16.65 11.97
C ALA A 293 6.46 17.11 13.32
N LEU A 294 5.61 17.70 14.13
CA LEU A 294 5.94 18.08 15.50
C LEU A 294 4.88 17.49 16.41
N GLU A 295 5.31 16.62 17.30
CA GLU A 295 4.49 16.10 18.37
C GLU A 295 4.80 16.86 19.65
N THR A 296 3.78 17.48 20.23
CA THR A 296 3.91 18.26 21.46
C THR A 296 2.90 17.81 22.51
N HIS A 297 3.38 17.66 23.74
CA HIS A 297 2.53 17.30 24.86
C HIS A 297 1.91 18.56 25.48
N VAL A 298 0.61 18.75 25.29
CA VAL A 298 -0.12 19.87 25.91
C VAL A 298 -0.34 19.58 27.40
N ASN A 299 -0.64 18.34 27.74
CA ASN A 299 -0.71 17.85 29.12
C ASN A 299 -0.47 16.33 29.16
N SER A 300 -0.52 15.73 30.35
CA SER A 300 -0.19 14.31 30.56
C SER A 300 -1.12 13.30 29.87
N TRP A 301 -2.28 13.74 29.37
CA TRP A 301 -3.30 12.89 28.74
C TRP A 301 -3.65 13.35 27.32
N LEU A 302 -3.09 14.48 26.86
CA LEU A 302 -3.36 15.09 25.56
C LEU A 302 -2.05 15.46 24.87
N THR A 303 -1.85 14.81 23.73
CA THR A 303 -0.75 15.06 22.82
C THR A 303 -1.29 15.62 21.51
N LEU A 304 -0.68 16.67 20.99
CA LEU A 304 -0.98 17.26 19.68
C LEU A 304 0.09 16.83 18.67
N ARG A 305 -0.34 16.63 17.42
CA ARG A 305 0.48 16.21 16.28
C ARG A 305 0.06 16.99 15.04
#